data_AF-A0A6G0TBB3-F1
#
_entry.id   AF-A0A6G0TBB3-F1
#
_cell.length_a   1.000
_cell.length_b   1.000
_cell.length_c   1.000
_cell.angle_alpha   90.00
_cell.angle_beta   90.00
_cell.angle_gamma   90.00
#
_symmetry.space_group_name_H-M   'P 1'
#
loop_
_entity.id
_entity.type
_entity.pdbx_description
1 polymer ?
#
loop_
_entity_poly.entity_id
_entity_poly.type
_entity_poly.pdbx_seq_one_letter_code
_entity_poly.pdbx_strand_id
1 'polypeptide(L)'
;MTICAVKFCNNKMSQTKNISYFRFPSDQLRCKQWIENCHTVNLLKKDPAILYKNYRVCGVHFEDNMFLNPSSRNRLTMNAVPTIFTDIFYEREKEKKLVEKKEKEIGEEKVMQEFETQIAMASCSSPSHSLSYSDNVPDNVYTNVSDVSSCSSVSSKLQVSTSGSSSQTPLYLTNRTPRNLKLQNKLQSKNKEIKDMKKQINAITQQLVQVNTVEQMLMLCEKFLPPSLFLIINTHVNCRNTKAVRYRYCNEG
;
A
#
# COMPACT_ATOMS: atom_id res chain seq x y z
N MET A 1 -12.79 14.16 -16.11
CA MET A 1 -13.41 12.90 -15.63
C MET A 1 -13.30 12.85 -14.11
N THR A 2 -14.43 12.89 -13.39
CA THR A 2 -14.42 12.98 -11.92
C THR A 2 -14.31 11.58 -11.29
N ILE A 3 -13.30 11.39 -10.45
CA ILE A 3 -13.04 10.14 -9.69
C ILE A 3 -13.49 10.37 -8.24
N CYS A 4 -13.88 9.30 -7.54
CA CYS A 4 -14.15 9.36 -6.11
C CYS A 4 -12.92 9.89 -5.33
N ALA A 5 -13.16 10.76 -4.35
CA ALA A 5 -12.12 11.36 -3.51
C ALA A 5 -11.64 10.45 -2.36
N VAL A 6 -12.36 9.35 -2.10
CA VAL A 6 -11.95 8.34 -1.12
C VAL A 6 -10.69 7.64 -1.63
N LYS A 7 -9.68 7.57 -0.77
CA LYS A 7 -8.40 6.97 -1.12
C LYS A 7 -8.60 5.48 -1.46
N PHE A 8 -7.94 5.03 -2.53
CA PHE A 8 -8.09 3.68 -3.11
C PHE A 8 -9.48 3.32 -3.67
N CYS A 9 -10.39 4.29 -3.80
CA CYS A 9 -11.62 4.06 -4.55
C CYS A 9 -11.39 4.31 -6.04
N ASN A 10 -11.71 3.31 -6.86
CA ASN A 10 -11.53 3.37 -8.31
C ASN A 10 -12.80 3.80 -9.07
N ASN A 11 -13.90 4.11 -8.35
CA ASN A 11 -15.16 4.51 -8.97
C ASN A 11 -15.02 5.85 -9.70
N LYS A 12 -15.39 5.85 -10.99
CA LYS A 12 -15.34 7.05 -11.85
C LYS A 12 -16.74 7.39 -12.34
N MET A 13 -17.12 8.65 -12.21
CA MET A 13 -18.49 9.11 -12.45
C MET A 13 -19.01 8.81 -13.86
N SER A 14 -18.14 8.80 -14.86
CA SER A 14 -18.50 8.47 -16.25
C SER A 14 -18.51 6.97 -16.55
N GLN A 15 -17.96 6.12 -15.69
CA GLN A 15 -17.88 4.66 -15.91
C GLN A 15 -18.87 3.88 -15.04
N THR A 16 -19.13 4.33 -13.81
CA THR A 16 -20.02 3.63 -12.89
C THR A 16 -21.44 4.16 -13.02
N LYS A 17 -22.30 3.39 -13.70
CA LYS A 17 -23.74 3.64 -13.77
C LYS A 17 -24.39 3.30 -12.43
N ASN A 18 -25.51 3.96 -12.09
CA ASN A 18 -26.32 3.71 -10.89
C ASN A 18 -25.65 4.05 -9.53
N ILE A 19 -24.58 4.85 -9.53
CA ILE A 19 -23.97 5.34 -8.29
C ILE A 19 -24.06 6.87 -8.25
N SER A 20 -24.63 7.39 -7.17
CA SER A 20 -24.68 8.83 -6.91
C SER A 20 -23.32 9.35 -6.45
N TYR A 21 -23.02 10.61 -6.80
CA TYR A 21 -21.77 11.29 -6.44
C TYR A 21 -22.08 12.57 -5.67
N PHE A 22 -21.58 12.65 -4.44
CA PHE A 22 -21.88 13.71 -3.50
C PHE A 22 -20.75 14.71 -3.38
N ARG A 23 -21.09 16.00 -3.31
CA ARG A 23 -20.13 17.07 -3.06
C ARG A 23 -19.64 17.01 -1.61
N PHE A 24 -18.41 17.48 -1.38
CA PHE A 24 -18.00 17.80 -0.02
C PHE A 24 -18.92 18.87 0.57
N PRO A 25 -19.24 18.84 1.88
CA PRO A 25 -19.98 19.91 2.54
C PRO A 25 -19.28 21.27 2.44
N SER A 26 -20.05 22.34 2.36
CA SER A 26 -19.51 23.71 2.44
C SER A 26 -19.11 24.09 3.87
N ASP A 27 -19.75 23.46 4.86
CA ASP A 27 -19.41 23.64 6.28
C ASP A 27 -18.00 23.11 6.56
N GLN A 28 -17.17 23.93 7.21
CA GLN A 28 -15.76 23.65 7.40
C GLN A 28 -15.51 22.44 8.32
N LEU A 29 -16.28 22.30 9.40
CA LEU A 29 -16.12 21.21 10.35
C LEU A 29 -16.53 19.87 9.71
N ARG A 30 -17.68 19.85 9.04
CA ARG A 30 -18.17 18.65 8.35
C ARG A 30 -17.30 18.28 7.15
N CYS A 31 -16.77 19.27 6.43
CA CYS A 31 -15.81 19.03 5.36
C CYS A 31 -14.54 18.38 5.90
N LYS A 32 -13.99 18.88 7.02
CA LYS A 32 -12.83 18.28 7.69
C LYS A 32 -13.10 16.82 8.08
N GLN A 33 -14.26 16.54 8.68
CA GLN A 33 -14.67 15.18 9.04
C GLN A 33 -14.74 14.26 7.82
N TRP A 34 -15.29 14.73 6.70
CA TRP A 34 -15.31 13.97 5.45
C TRP A 34 -13.90 13.68 4.93
N ILE A 35 -12.97 14.65 5.00
CA ILE A 35 -11.59 14.47 4.55
C ILE A 35 -10.86 13.41 5.39
N GLU A 36 -11.03 13.48 6.71
CA GLU A 36 -10.46 12.52 7.68
C GLU A 36 -10.97 11.10 7.38
N ASN A 37 -12.28 10.93 7.28
CA ASN A 37 -12.89 9.63 6.96
C ASN A 37 -12.45 9.12 5.59
N CYS A 38 -12.36 9.97 4.56
CA CYS A 38 -11.89 9.57 3.23
C CYS A 38 -10.41 9.14 3.19
N HIS A 39 -9.68 9.32 4.30
CA HIS A 39 -8.24 9.08 4.46
C HIS A 39 -7.37 9.81 3.43
N THR A 40 -7.84 10.96 2.94
CA THR A 40 -7.15 11.76 1.92
C THR A 40 -6.58 13.02 2.56
N VAL A 41 -5.55 12.84 3.38
CA VAL A 41 -4.84 13.91 4.12
C VAL A 41 -4.37 15.05 3.19
N ASN A 42 -4.06 14.74 1.93
CA ASN A 42 -3.67 15.73 0.91
C ASN A 42 -4.75 16.79 0.63
N LEU A 43 -6.02 16.52 0.97
CA LEU A 43 -7.13 17.46 0.81
C LEU A 43 -7.27 18.43 1.99
N LEU A 44 -6.67 18.14 3.15
CA LEU A 44 -6.76 19.02 4.34
C LEU A 44 -6.16 20.41 4.11
N LYS A 45 -5.19 20.51 3.19
CA LYS A 45 -4.54 21.78 2.82
C LYS A 45 -5.37 22.62 1.85
N LYS A 46 -6.51 22.11 1.38
CA LYS A 46 -7.35 22.79 0.37
C LYS A 46 -8.54 23.47 1.03
N ASP A 47 -8.94 24.58 0.44
CA ASP A 47 -10.13 25.32 0.87
C ASP A 47 -11.42 24.49 0.65
N PRO A 48 -12.36 24.45 1.63
CA PRO A 48 -13.65 23.80 1.50
C PRO A 48 -14.44 24.18 0.23
N ALA A 49 -14.35 25.42 -0.24
CA ALA A 49 -15.00 25.88 -1.47
C ALA A 49 -14.44 25.19 -2.73
N ILE A 50 -13.13 24.91 -2.75
CA ILE A 50 -12.48 24.14 -3.82
C ILE A 50 -12.94 22.68 -3.76
N LEU A 51 -13.05 22.12 -2.55
CA LEU A 51 -13.51 20.75 -2.33
C LEU A 51 -14.96 20.56 -2.77
N TYR A 52 -15.85 21.47 -2.37
CA TYR A 52 -17.25 21.49 -2.78
C TYR A 52 -17.41 21.50 -4.31
N LYS A 53 -16.63 22.33 -5.02
CA LYS A 53 -16.73 22.45 -6.48
C LYS A 53 -16.19 21.22 -7.21
N ASN A 54 -14.99 20.77 -6.85
CA ASN A 54 -14.20 19.87 -7.70
C ASN A 54 -14.19 18.40 -7.26
N TYR A 55 -14.49 18.11 -6.00
CA TYR A 55 -14.31 16.78 -5.42
C TYR A 55 -15.66 16.12 -5.13
N ARG A 56 -15.72 14.80 -5.34
CA ARG A 56 -16.93 14.00 -5.11
C ARG A 56 -16.61 12.71 -4.37
N VAL A 57 -17.52 12.30 -3.50
CA VAL A 57 -17.51 10.96 -2.87
C VAL A 57 -18.66 10.16 -3.45
N CYS A 58 -18.38 8.93 -3.90
CA CYS A 58 -19.42 8.07 -4.46
C CYS A 58 -20.27 7.42 -3.34
N GLY A 59 -21.54 7.14 -3.64
CA GLY A 59 -22.55 6.73 -2.66
C GLY A 59 -22.34 5.35 -2.02
N VAL A 60 -21.35 4.57 -2.44
CA VAL A 60 -21.02 3.28 -1.81
C VAL A 60 -20.32 3.46 -0.45
N HIS A 61 -19.84 4.67 -0.15
CA HIS A 61 -19.13 4.95 1.10
C HIS A 61 -20.05 5.38 2.25
N PHE A 62 -21.36 5.46 2.01
CA PHE A 62 -22.35 5.89 3.00
C PHE A 62 -23.30 4.73 3.33
N GLU A 63 -23.62 4.58 4.60
CA GLU A 63 -24.65 3.65 5.08
C GLU A 63 -26.05 4.03 4.60
N ASP A 64 -26.92 3.04 4.51
CA ASP A 64 -28.27 3.17 3.95
C ASP A 64 -29.15 4.15 4.75
N ASN A 65 -28.95 4.20 6.07
CA ASN A 65 -29.63 5.15 6.98
C ASN A 65 -29.23 6.61 6.76
N MET A 66 -28.15 6.89 6.01
CA MET A 66 -27.68 8.24 5.73
C MET A 66 -28.32 8.85 4.48
N PHE A 67 -29.18 8.10 3.78
CA PHE A 67 -29.90 8.58 2.60
C PHE A 67 -31.32 9.01 2.96
N LEU A 68 -31.70 10.21 2.51
CA LEU A 68 -33.08 10.68 2.62
C LEU A 68 -34.05 9.86 1.75
N ASN A 69 -33.53 9.29 0.67
CA ASN A 69 -34.27 8.40 -0.24
C ASN A 69 -33.58 7.04 -0.30
N PRO A 70 -34.05 6.03 0.46
CA PRO A 70 -33.43 4.71 0.50
C PRO A 70 -33.37 4.04 -0.88
N SER A 71 -34.41 4.17 -1.70
CA SER A 71 -34.51 3.49 -2.99
C SER A 71 -33.61 4.07 -4.07
N SER A 72 -33.47 5.39 -4.13
CA SER A 72 -32.69 6.07 -5.19
C SER A 72 -31.29 6.48 -4.75
N ARG A 73 -31.02 6.51 -3.44
CA ARG A 73 -29.72 6.89 -2.84
C ARG A 73 -29.13 8.15 -3.48
N ASN A 74 -29.98 9.14 -3.79
CA ASN A 74 -29.58 10.33 -4.54
C ASN A 74 -29.38 11.58 -3.67
N ARG A 75 -29.72 11.50 -2.38
CA ARG A 75 -29.61 12.61 -1.44
C ARG A 75 -29.21 12.10 -0.05
N LEU A 76 -28.21 12.75 0.53
CA LEU A 76 -27.73 12.48 1.88
C LEU A 76 -28.45 13.34 2.93
N THR A 77 -28.52 12.84 4.16
CA THR A 77 -28.96 13.60 5.33
C THR A 77 -27.92 14.64 5.77
N MET A 78 -28.32 15.56 6.66
CA MET A 78 -27.43 16.61 7.18
C MET A 78 -26.32 16.10 8.09
N ASN A 79 -26.43 14.86 8.60
CA ASN A 79 -25.40 14.27 9.47
C ASN A 79 -24.61 13.16 8.76
N ALA A 80 -24.91 12.90 7.48
CA ALA A 80 -24.23 11.89 6.70
C ALA A 80 -22.72 12.14 6.61
N VAL A 81 -21.95 11.08 6.83
CA VAL A 81 -20.49 11.04 6.72
C VAL A 81 -20.08 9.72 6.08
N PRO A 82 -19.02 9.68 5.25
CA PRO A 82 -18.59 8.42 4.67
C PRO A 82 -18.02 7.52 5.78
N THR A 83 -18.52 6.29 5.92
CA THR A 83 -18.12 5.31 6.95
C THR A 83 -17.68 3.98 6.35
N ILE A 84 -18.08 3.66 5.11
CA ILE A 84 -17.79 2.38 4.48
C ILE A 84 -16.49 2.49 3.68
N PHE A 85 -15.44 1.83 4.16
CA PHE A 85 -14.13 1.74 3.52
C PHE A 85 -13.73 0.27 3.37
N THR A 86 -13.11 -0.08 2.24
CA THR A 86 -12.69 -1.47 1.98
C THR A 86 -11.57 -1.91 2.94
N ASP A 87 -11.54 -3.19 3.30
CA ASP A 87 -10.65 -3.81 4.32
C ASP A 87 -9.15 -3.58 4.13
N ILE A 88 -8.74 -3.11 2.96
CA ILE A 88 -7.38 -2.68 2.64
C ILE A 88 -6.90 -1.58 3.61
N PHE A 89 -7.81 -0.78 4.17
CA PHE A 89 -7.50 0.20 5.21
C PHE A 89 -7.26 -0.44 6.57
N TYR A 90 -8.15 -1.36 6.98
CA TYR A 90 -8.06 -2.05 8.27
C TYR A 90 -6.75 -2.83 8.39
N GLU A 91 -6.38 -3.59 7.36
CA GLU A 91 -5.15 -4.38 7.39
C GLU A 91 -3.91 -3.48 7.37
N ARG A 92 -3.89 -2.38 6.60
CA ARG A 92 -2.73 -1.48 6.55
C ARG A 92 -2.57 -0.62 7.80
N GLU A 93 -3.65 -0.17 8.43
CA GLU A 93 -3.58 0.54 9.71
C GLU A 93 -3.16 -0.39 10.85
N LYS A 94 -3.64 -1.63 10.84
CA LYS A 94 -3.20 -2.68 11.76
C LYS A 94 -1.71 -2.99 11.58
N GLU A 95 -1.24 -3.12 10.35
CA GLU A 95 0.19 -3.29 10.04
C GLU A 95 1.02 -2.10 10.53
N LYS A 96 0.58 -0.86 10.31
CA LYS A 96 1.30 0.34 10.80
C LYS A 96 1.41 0.38 12.33
N LYS A 97 0.30 0.13 13.04
CA LYS A 97 0.29 0.06 14.50
C LYS A 97 1.19 -1.06 15.03
N LEU A 98 1.26 -2.19 14.33
CA LEU A 98 2.16 -3.31 14.66
C LEU A 98 3.64 -2.98 14.41
N VAL A 99 3.96 -2.21 13.37
CA VAL A 99 5.35 -1.76 13.09
C VAL A 99 5.80 -0.71 14.11
N GLU A 100 4.99 0.30 14.41
CA GLU A 100 5.32 1.32 15.42
C GLU A 100 5.49 0.70 16.82
N LYS A 101 4.68 -0.31 17.16
CA LYS A 101 4.84 -1.05 18.42
C LYS A 101 6.17 -1.82 18.46
N LYS A 102 6.52 -2.51 17.37
CA LYS A 102 7.80 -3.23 17.27
C LYS A 102 9.02 -2.32 17.31
N GLU A 103 8.95 -1.14 16.70
CA GLU A 103 10.06 -0.18 16.72
C GLU A 103 10.31 0.39 18.12
N LYS A 104 9.25 0.61 18.91
CA LYS A 104 9.37 1.00 20.33
C LYS A 104 9.96 -0.11 21.19
N GLU A 105 9.49 -1.35 21.03
CA GLU A 105 10.01 -2.52 21.75
C GLU A 105 11.49 -2.79 21.40
N ILE A 106 11.89 -2.65 20.12
CA ILE A 106 13.30 -2.79 19.69
C ILE A 106 14.18 -1.64 20.23
N GLY A 107 13.61 -0.45 20.36
CA GLY A 107 14.30 0.70 20.97
C GLY A 107 14.59 0.47 22.45
N GLU A 108 13.61 -0.01 23.21
CA GLU A 108 13.74 -0.32 24.64
C GLU A 108 14.71 -1.48 24.90
N GLU A 109 14.69 -2.53 24.07
CA GLU A 109 15.61 -3.69 24.17
C GLU A 109 17.06 -3.30 23.85
N LYS A 110 17.28 -2.40 22.88
CA LYS A 110 18.62 -1.87 22.55
C LYS A 110 19.21 -1.01 23.66
N VAL A 111 18.40 -0.18 24.31
CA VAL A 111 18.85 0.68 25.42
C VAL A 111 19.30 -0.17 26.62
N MET A 112 18.64 -1.30 26.88
CA MET A 112 19.02 -2.21 27.95
C MET A 112 20.32 -2.98 27.65
N GLN A 113 20.53 -3.39 26.39
CA GLN A 113 21.77 -4.05 25.97
C GLN A 113 22.99 -3.10 25.95
N GLU A 114 22.82 -1.84 25.57
CA GLU A 114 23.91 -0.85 25.63
C GLU A 114 24.38 -0.58 27.06
N PHE A 115 23.48 -0.63 28.05
CA PHE A 115 23.81 -0.47 29.46
C PHE A 115 24.62 -1.66 30.01
N GLU A 116 24.23 -2.90 29.68
CA GLU A 116 24.99 -4.11 30.08
C GLU A 116 26.38 -4.16 29.43
N THR A 117 26.49 -3.73 28.18
CA THR A 117 27.77 -3.72 27.44
C THR A 117 28.75 -2.70 28.04
N GLN A 118 28.24 -1.56 28.54
CA GLN A 118 29.03 -0.56 29.25
C GLN A 118 29.51 -1.01 30.63
N ILE A 119 28.73 -1.83 31.35
CA ILE A 119 29.14 -2.41 32.63
C ILE A 119 30.23 -3.48 32.42
N ALA A 120 30.12 -4.31 31.38
CA ALA A 120 31.08 -5.36 31.09
C ALA A 120 32.49 -4.83 30.71
N MET A 121 32.55 -3.72 29.95
CA MET A 121 33.82 -3.11 29.52
C MET A 121 34.59 -2.39 30.65
N ALA A 122 33.93 -2.02 31.75
CA ALA A 122 34.60 -1.42 32.90
C ALA A 122 35.29 -2.45 33.82
N SER A 123 35.01 -3.75 33.66
CA SER A 123 35.54 -4.80 34.54
C SER A 123 36.87 -5.41 34.09
N CYS A 124 37.43 -5.04 32.92
CA CYS A 124 38.64 -5.68 32.38
C CYS A 124 39.91 -4.82 32.41
N SER A 125 39.95 -3.71 33.13
CA SER A 125 41.17 -2.90 33.30
C SER A 125 41.85 -3.18 34.64
N SER A 126 42.62 -4.26 34.70
CA SER A 126 43.68 -4.44 35.71
C SER A 126 44.91 -5.06 35.02
N PRO A 127 45.97 -4.29 34.76
CA PRO A 127 47.20 -4.83 34.18
C PRO A 127 48.08 -5.46 35.26
N SER A 128 48.29 -6.77 35.14
CA SER A 128 49.44 -7.46 35.74
C SER A 128 50.62 -7.32 34.79
N HIS A 129 51.75 -6.71 35.20
CA HIS A 129 53.12 -7.24 35.02
C HIS A 129 54.25 -6.23 35.33
N SER A 130 55.07 -6.63 36.30
CA SER A 130 56.54 -6.50 36.48
C SER A 130 57.41 -5.63 35.53
N LEU A 131 58.07 -4.64 36.15
CA LEU A 131 59.47 -4.16 36.06
C LEU A 131 60.35 -4.50 34.83
N SER A 132 60.91 -3.47 34.16
CA SER A 132 62.35 -3.05 34.24
C SER A 132 62.80 -2.03 33.16
N TYR A 133 63.31 -0.87 33.61
CA TYR A 133 64.45 -0.02 33.14
C TYR A 133 64.69 0.30 31.62
N SER A 134 64.51 1.57 31.20
CA SER A 134 65.56 2.60 30.86
C SER A 134 66.06 2.56 29.40
N ASP A 135 66.39 3.63 28.67
CA ASP A 135 66.33 5.10 28.75
C ASP A 135 66.70 5.68 27.33
N ASN A 136 66.36 6.96 27.08
CA ASN A 136 66.98 7.93 26.15
C ASN A 136 66.54 8.13 24.66
N VAL A 137 65.70 9.16 24.47
CA VAL A 137 65.67 10.40 23.60
C VAL A 137 66.67 10.59 22.38
N PRO A 138 66.50 11.59 21.45
CA PRO A 138 65.71 11.60 20.19
C PRO A 138 66.45 12.22 18.94
N ASP A 139 65.68 12.55 17.88
CA ASP A 139 65.74 13.74 16.96
C ASP A 139 65.94 13.57 15.43
N ASN A 140 65.30 14.52 14.71
CA ASN A 140 65.52 15.05 13.34
C ASN A 140 65.01 14.22 12.12
N VAL A 141 64.55 14.75 10.97
CA VAL A 141 63.90 15.97 10.41
C VAL A 141 64.11 15.92 8.87
N TYR A 142 63.16 16.45 8.08
CA TYR A 142 63.22 16.80 6.63
C TYR A 142 63.35 15.61 5.62
N THR A 143 62.82 15.57 4.39
CA THR A 143 62.31 16.57 3.41
C THR A 143 61.64 15.82 2.21
N ASN A 144 60.71 16.51 1.55
CA ASN A 144 60.47 16.63 0.09
C ASN A 144 59.90 15.48 -0.79
N VAL A 145 58.68 15.76 -1.30
CA VAL A 145 58.18 15.83 -2.70
C VAL A 145 59.10 15.26 -3.83
N SER A 146 58.61 14.60 -4.90
CA SER A 146 57.58 15.02 -5.87
C SER A 146 57.28 13.91 -6.91
N ASP A 147 56.18 14.07 -7.67
CA ASP A 147 55.96 13.69 -9.08
C ASP A 147 55.68 12.18 -9.41
N VAL A 148 54.86 11.76 -10.39
CA VAL A 148 54.30 12.42 -11.58
C VAL A 148 53.15 11.59 -12.22
N SER A 149 52.26 12.28 -12.95
CA SER A 149 51.59 11.90 -14.23
C SER A 149 50.43 10.87 -14.22
N SER A 150 49.18 11.31 -14.46
CA SER A 150 48.44 11.34 -15.77
C SER A 150 47.78 9.98 -16.11
N CYS A 151 46.57 9.82 -16.65
CA CYS A 151 45.64 10.69 -17.38
C CYS A 151 44.21 10.08 -17.43
N SER A 152 43.21 10.97 -17.51
CA SER A 152 42.02 10.94 -18.39
C SER A 152 40.84 9.95 -18.20
N SER A 153 39.74 10.52 -17.64
CA SER A 153 38.34 10.59 -18.18
C SER A 153 37.56 9.29 -18.47
N VAL A 154 36.30 9.04 -18.05
CA VAL A 154 35.14 9.91 -17.75
C VAL A 154 34.01 9.09 -17.07
N SER A 155 33.12 9.81 -16.36
CA SER A 155 31.71 9.53 -16.01
C SER A 155 31.29 8.99 -14.61
N SER A 156 31.00 9.98 -13.73
CA SER A 156 29.80 10.15 -12.83
C SER A 156 29.49 9.09 -11.75
N LYS A 157 29.77 9.27 -10.44
CA LYS A 157 29.33 10.26 -9.40
C LYS A 157 27.83 10.13 -9.07
N LEU A 158 27.41 9.62 -7.91
CA LEU A 158 27.52 10.25 -6.59
C LEU A 158 27.93 9.28 -5.47
N GLN A 159 29.07 9.58 -4.85
CA GLN A 159 29.43 9.13 -3.51
C GLN A 159 29.43 10.34 -2.58
N VAL A 160 28.85 10.17 -1.39
CA VAL A 160 28.98 11.12 -0.28
C VAL A 160 30.32 10.84 0.38
N SER A 161 31.15 11.88 0.45
CA SER A 161 32.42 11.89 1.15
C SER A 161 32.20 11.95 2.67
N THR A 162 32.71 10.96 3.39
CA THR A 162 33.13 11.14 4.79
C THR A 162 34.52 10.52 4.93
N SER A 163 35.51 11.38 5.12
CA SER A 163 36.91 11.08 5.38
C SER A 163 37.07 10.43 6.76
N GLY A 164 37.69 9.24 6.81
CA GLY A 164 37.97 8.50 8.04
C GLY A 164 38.14 7.00 7.81
N SER A 165 39.09 6.61 6.95
CA SER A 165 39.33 5.20 6.60
C SER A 165 40.28 4.53 7.60
N SER A 166 39.76 4.05 8.72
CA SER A 166 40.44 3.00 9.51
C SER A 166 39.51 2.08 10.32
N SER A 167 38.18 2.17 10.18
CA SER A 167 37.26 1.34 10.99
C SER A 167 36.05 0.75 10.25
N GLN A 168 35.96 0.86 8.93
CA GLN A 168 34.84 0.24 8.20
C GLN A 168 35.15 -1.19 7.77
N THR A 169 34.32 -2.12 8.23
CA THR A 169 34.33 -3.51 7.79
C THR A 169 33.89 -3.57 6.32
N PRO A 170 34.72 -4.08 5.38
CA PRO A 170 34.40 -4.08 3.96
C PRO A 170 33.10 -4.86 3.67
N LEU A 171 32.35 -4.42 2.64
CA LEU A 171 30.97 -4.85 2.33
C LEU A 171 30.77 -6.38 2.18
N TYR A 172 31.83 -7.10 1.81
CA TYR A 172 31.79 -8.57 1.71
C TYR A 172 31.77 -9.28 3.07
N LEU A 173 32.26 -8.62 4.13
CA LEU A 173 32.25 -9.13 5.51
C LEU A 173 30.91 -8.87 6.23
N THR A 174 30.15 -7.85 5.83
CA THR A 174 28.85 -7.50 6.44
C THR A 174 27.64 -8.20 5.79
N ASN A 175 27.73 -8.54 4.50
CA ASN A 175 26.63 -9.20 3.78
C ASN A 175 26.47 -10.69 4.13
N ARG A 176 27.48 -11.34 4.72
CA ARG A 176 27.47 -12.78 5.05
C ARG A 176 27.41 -13.07 6.55
N THR A 177 26.83 -12.16 7.34
CA THR A 177 26.58 -12.48 8.75
C THR A 177 25.51 -13.57 8.87
N PRO A 178 25.60 -14.48 9.86
CA PRO A 178 24.60 -15.53 10.08
C PRO A 178 23.17 -14.98 10.21
N ARG A 179 23.04 -13.78 10.80
CA ARG A 179 21.77 -13.06 10.93
C ARG A 179 21.21 -12.62 9.58
N ASN A 180 22.04 -12.07 8.69
CA ASN A 180 21.61 -11.63 7.37
C ASN A 180 21.21 -12.82 6.48
N LEU A 181 21.98 -13.92 6.51
CA LEU A 181 21.66 -15.14 5.78
C LEU A 181 20.33 -15.77 6.24
N LYS A 182 20.09 -15.82 7.56
CA LYS A 182 18.82 -16.32 8.13
C LYS A 182 17.63 -15.47 7.69
N LEU A 183 17.78 -14.15 7.67
CA LEU A 183 16.75 -13.23 7.18
C LEU A 183 16.48 -13.44 5.69
N GLN A 184 17.53 -13.56 4.88
CA GLN A 184 17.42 -13.78 3.44
C GLN A 184 16.71 -15.11 3.12
N ASN A 185 17.07 -16.18 3.82
CA ASN A 185 16.39 -17.48 3.69
C ASN A 185 14.91 -17.39 4.07
N LYS A 186 14.58 -16.65 5.14
CA LYS A 186 13.18 -16.44 5.56
C LYS A 186 12.40 -15.63 4.51
N LEU A 187 13.00 -14.60 3.93
CA LEU A 187 12.41 -13.83 2.83
C LEU A 187 12.21 -14.69 1.58
N GLN A 188 13.18 -15.51 1.20
CA GLN A 188 13.05 -16.44 0.06
C GLN A 188 11.94 -17.47 0.29
N SER A 189 11.86 -18.05 1.50
CA SER A 189 10.81 -18.99 1.89
C SER A 189 9.43 -18.33 1.79
N LYS A 190 9.26 -17.13 2.36
CA LYS A 190 8.00 -16.38 2.28
C LYS A 190 7.64 -15.99 0.85
N ASN A 191 8.62 -15.59 0.04
CA ASN A 191 8.38 -15.29 -1.38
C ASN A 191 7.95 -16.53 -2.18
N LYS A 192 8.48 -17.71 -1.86
CA LYS A 192 8.03 -18.98 -2.45
C LYS A 192 6.58 -19.28 -2.05
N GLU A 193 6.25 -19.15 -0.77
CA GLU A 193 4.89 -19.32 -0.24
C GLU A 193 3.89 -18.38 -0.94
N ILE A 194 4.25 -17.10 -1.10
CA ILE A 194 3.45 -16.12 -1.86
C ILE A 194 3.26 -16.54 -3.31
N LYS A 195 4.31 -17.06 -3.97
CA LYS A 195 4.24 -17.53 -5.35
C LYS A 195 3.29 -18.71 -5.49
N ASP A 196 3.33 -19.64 -4.54
CA ASP A 196 2.48 -20.84 -4.56
C ASP A 196 1.01 -20.48 -4.25
N MET A 197 0.76 -19.61 -3.28
CA MET A 197 -0.59 -19.06 -3.03
C MET A 197 -1.14 -18.32 -4.26
N LYS A 198 -0.34 -17.51 -4.95
CA LYS A 198 -0.76 -16.83 -6.18
C LYS A 198 -1.15 -17.82 -7.29
N LYS A 199 -0.42 -18.93 -7.42
CA LYS A 199 -0.79 -19.99 -8.38
C LYS A 199 -2.12 -20.64 -8.00
N GLN A 200 -2.34 -20.93 -6.72
CA GLN A 200 -3.61 -21.48 -6.24
C GLN A 200 -4.78 -20.53 -6.52
N ILE A 201 -4.63 -19.24 -6.22
CA ILE A 201 -5.65 -18.22 -6.52
C ILE A 201 -5.95 -18.20 -8.02
N ASN A 202 -4.93 -18.22 -8.89
CA ASN A 202 -5.14 -18.21 -10.33
C ASN A 202 -5.89 -19.48 -10.81
N ALA A 203 -5.53 -20.65 -10.28
CA ALA A 203 -6.23 -21.90 -10.60
C ALA A 203 -7.71 -21.86 -10.18
N ILE A 204 -8.00 -21.41 -8.97
CA ILE A 204 -9.39 -21.24 -8.48
C ILE A 204 -10.14 -20.20 -9.33
N THR A 205 -9.50 -19.08 -9.64
CA THR A 205 -10.10 -18.03 -10.49
C THR A 205 -10.45 -18.58 -11.87
N GLN A 206 -9.56 -19.38 -12.47
CA GLN A 206 -9.82 -20.02 -13.75
C GLN A 206 -10.98 -21.02 -13.68
N GLN A 207 -11.09 -21.79 -12.60
CA GLN A 207 -12.22 -22.69 -12.36
C GLN A 207 -13.54 -21.91 -12.21
N LEU A 208 -13.56 -20.80 -11.46
CA LEU A 208 -14.75 -19.96 -11.31
C LEU A 208 -15.21 -19.33 -12.63
N VAL A 209 -14.28 -18.91 -13.50
CA VAL A 209 -14.61 -18.41 -14.84
C VAL A 209 -15.28 -19.49 -15.68
N GLN A 210 -14.84 -20.76 -15.56
CA GLN A 210 -15.49 -21.88 -16.25
C GLN A 210 -16.89 -22.17 -15.69
N VAL A 211 -17.12 -21.98 -14.39
CA VAL A 211 -18.42 -22.26 -13.75
C VAL A 211 -19.46 -21.16 -14.00
N ASN A 212 -19.00 -19.91 -14.21
CA ASN A 212 -19.88 -18.75 -14.33
C ASN A 212 -20.18 -18.35 -15.79
N THR A 213 -20.24 -19.31 -16.71
CA THR A 213 -20.64 -19.02 -18.09
C THR A 213 -22.15 -19.04 -18.26
N VAL A 214 -22.64 -18.27 -19.23
CA VAL A 214 -24.08 -18.19 -19.53
C VAL A 214 -24.62 -19.55 -19.96
N GLU A 215 -23.80 -20.34 -20.67
CA GLU A 215 -24.16 -21.68 -21.13
C GLU A 215 -24.37 -22.63 -19.95
N GLN A 216 -23.49 -22.60 -18.94
CA GLN A 216 -23.66 -23.44 -17.75
C GLN A 216 -24.87 -23.01 -16.92
N MET A 217 -25.12 -21.70 -16.79
CA MET A 217 -26.35 -21.19 -16.18
C MET A 217 -27.59 -21.71 -16.92
N LEU A 218 -27.63 -21.64 -18.26
CA LEU A 218 -28.74 -22.14 -19.05
C LEU A 218 -28.93 -23.65 -18.88
N MET A 219 -27.85 -24.44 -18.87
CA MET A 219 -27.93 -25.88 -18.60
C MET A 219 -28.52 -26.19 -17.21
N LEU A 220 -28.14 -25.43 -16.18
CA LEU A 220 -28.70 -25.60 -14.83
C LEU A 220 -30.17 -25.19 -14.79
N CYS A 221 -30.53 -24.09 -15.45
CA CYS A 221 -31.91 -23.64 -15.57
C CYS A 221 -32.78 -24.69 -16.27
N GLU A 222 -32.30 -25.33 -17.34
CA GLU A 222 -33.01 -26.40 -18.04
C GLU A 222 -33.22 -27.63 -17.13
N LYS A 223 -32.19 -27.99 -16.34
CA LYS A 223 -32.23 -29.16 -15.46
C LYS A 223 -33.17 -29.00 -14.26
N PHE A 224 -33.28 -27.79 -13.71
CA PHE A 224 -33.95 -27.57 -12.42
C PHE A 224 -35.22 -26.72 -12.49
N LEU A 225 -35.52 -26.06 -13.61
CA LEU A 225 -36.72 -25.23 -13.75
C LEU A 225 -37.79 -25.90 -14.63
N PRO A 226 -39.08 -25.64 -14.37
CA PRO A 226 -40.15 -26.00 -15.29
C PRO A 226 -39.93 -25.43 -16.70
N PRO A 227 -40.36 -26.13 -17.77
CA PRO A 227 -40.14 -25.71 -19.15
C PRO A 227 -40.63 -24.29 -19.47
N SER A 228 -41.75 -23.87 -18.86
CA SER A 228 -42.30 -22.52 -19.03
C SER A 228 -41.38 -21.42 -18.49
N LEU A 229 -40.72 -21.65 -17.36
CA LEU A 229 -39.78 -20.70 -16.76
C LEU A 229 -38.43 -20.70 -17.49
N PHE A 230 -37.94 -21.88 -17.88
CA PHE A 230 -36.73 -21.98 -18.71
C PHE A 230 -36.87 -21.22 -20.02
N LEU A 231 -38.01 -21.35 -20.71
CA LEU A 231 -38.29 -20.63 -21.96
C LEU A 231 -38.15 -19.12 -21.79
N ILE A 232 -38.78 -18.55 -20.75
CA ILE A 232 -38.71 -17.11 -20.44
C ILE A 232 -37.26 -16.68 -20.23
N ILE A 233 -36.50 -17.40 -19.40
CA ILE A 233 -35.11 -17.09 -19.08
C ILE A 233 -34.23 -17.18 -20.33
N ASN A 234 -34.36 -18.25 -21.11
CA ASN A 234 -33.60 -18.46 -22.35
C ASN A 234 -33.88 -17.35 -23.38
N THR A 235 -35.15 -16.97 -23.56
CA THR A 235 -35.52 -15.85 -24.44
C THR A 235 -34.89 -14.54 -23.96
N HIS A 236 -34.96 -14.21 -22.67
CA HIS A 236 -34.36 -12.98 -22.15
C HIS A 236 -32.84 -12.93 -22.30
N VAL A 237 -32.16 -14.06 -22.07
CA VAL A 237 -30.71 -14.17 -22.21
C VAL A 237 -30.29 -13.95 -23.67
N ASN A 238 -31.01 -14.55 -24.62
CA ASN A 238 -30.71 -14.42 -26.05
C ASN A 238 -31.11 -13.05 -26.63
N CYS A 239 -32.22 -12.46 -26.19
CA CYS A 239 -32.68 -11.14 -26.64
C CYS A 239 -31.76 -9.99 -26.17
N ARG A 240 -30.97 -10.16 -25.10
CA ARG A 240 -29.96 -9.16 -24.69
C ARG A 240 -28.84 -9.01 -25.72
N ASN A 241 -28.60 -10.01 -26.55
CA ASN A 241 -27.52 -10.02 -27.55
C ASN A 241 -27.95 -9.51 -28.92
N THR A 242 -29.25 -9.33 -29.19
CA THR A 242 -29.75 -8.78 -30.44
C THR A 242 -30.03 -7.28 -30.28
N LYS A 243 -29.33 -6.44 -31.06
CA LYS A 243 -29.62 -5.00 -31.11
C LYS A 243 -31.08 -4.82 -31.54
N ALA A 244 -31.85 -4.09 -30.74
CA ALA A 244 -33.24 -3.77 -31.06
C ALA A 244 -33.30 -3.01 -32.40
N VAL A 245 -33.78 -3.69 -33.45
CA VAL A 245 -34.24 -3.02 -34.67
C VAL A 245 -35.52 -2.29 -34.28
N ARG A 246 -35.41 -0.98 -34.07
CA ARG A 246 -36.56 -0.10 -33.82
C ARG A 246 -37.39 -0.02 -35.10
N TYR A 247 -38.46 -0.81 -35.19
CA TYR A 247 -39.55 -0.48 -36.09
C TYR A 247 -40.35 0.65 -35.46
N ARG A 248 -40.30 1.84 -36.07
CA ARG A 248 -41.30 2.89 -35.80
C ARG A 248 -42.49 2.57 -36.69
N TYR A 249 -43.66 2.37 -36.09
CA TYR A 249 -44.91 2.42 -36.83
C TYR A 249 -45.16 3.89 -37.19
N CYS A 250 -45.13 4.20 -38.49
CA CYS A 250 -45.72 5.42 -39.01
C CYS A 250 -47.24 5.22 -38.98
N ASN A 251 -47.95 5.94 -38.12
CA ASN A 251 -49.39 6.12 -38.26
C ASN A 251 -49.59 7.29 -39.22
N GLU A 252 -49.97 6.99 -40.46
CA GLU A 252 -50.62 7.97 -41.34
C GLU A 252 -52.12 7.92 -41.03
N GLY A 253 -52.68 9.08 -40.69
CA GLY A 253 -54.10 9.35 -40.54
C GLY A 253 -54.38 10.74 -41.09
#